data_AF-A0A8T6MBY8-F1
#
_entry.id   AF-A0A8T6MBY8-F1
#
_cell.length_a   1.000
_cell.length_b   1.000
_cell.length_c   1.000
_cell.angle_alpha   90.00
_cell.angle_beta   90.00
_cell.angle_gamma   90.00
#
_symmetry.space_group_name_H-M   'P 1'
#
loop_
_entity.id
_entity.type
_entity.pdbx_description
1 polymer ?
#
loop_
_entity_poly.entity_id
_entity_poly.type
_entity_poly.pdbx_seq_one_letter_code
_entity_poly.pdbx_strand_id
1 'polypeptide(L)'
;MSKIKSIYIKYKFMFKDDINRSSYLYQKVFRSIYGYQQNVTKKNNKPYLYIRKGILTDIPHYKPGRNAVIIPKGYENKIIDYFSTGINPAHNWKSKGDWDVKYTVDEIDLDSSNIIKIMEDYIYNYKIINLNNKETNIYDELKYITENNIYDKNHLTNISKIVENIINFEWFKEVKEESEKLIKFYNNYLEIKNKI
;
A
#
# COMPACT_ATOMS: atom_id res chain seq x y z
N MET A 1 -1.92 -16.66 20.28
CA MET A 1 -1.87 -15.48 19.39
C MET A 1 -3.31 -15.04 19.17
N SER A 2 -3.59 -13.75 19.30
CA SER A 2 -4.90 -13.19 19.01
C SER A 2 -5.22 -13.42 17.53
N LYS A 3 -6.50 -13.66 17.24
CA LYS A 3 -7.03 -13.75 15.88
C LYS A 3 -7.68 -12.42 15.56
N ILE A 4 -7.32 -11.83 14.43
CA ILE A 4 -7.80 -10.52 14.00
C ILE A 4 -8.56 -10.70 12.69
N LYS A 5 -9.78 -10.17 12.67
CA LYS A 5 -10.66 -10.21 11.51
C LYS A 5 -10.06 -9.44 10.35
N SER A 6 -10.08 -10.06 9.18
CA SER A 6 -9.51 -9.52 7.95
C SER A 6 -10.41 -9.87 6.77
N ILE A 7 -10.31 -9.12 5.69
CA ILE A 7 -11.09 -9.38 4.49
C ILE A 7 -10.23 -10.11 3.47
N TYR A 8 -10.68 -11.31 3.09
CA TYR A 8 -10.12 -12.12 2.03
C TYR A 8 -10.90 -11.91 0.73
N ILE A 9 -10.22 -11.40 -0.29
CA ILE A 9 -10.81 -11.18 -1.61
C ILE A 9 -10.13 -12.13 -2.58
N LYS A 10 -10.90 -13.06 -3.13
CA LYS A 10 -10.47 -13.96 -4.20
C LYS A 10 -11.12 -13.52 -5.50
N TYR A 11 -10.33 -13.35 -6.56
CA TYR A 11 -10.84 -12.79 -7.81
C TYR A 11 -10.29 -13.54 -9.03
N LYS A 12 -11.07 -13.58 -10.11
CA LYS A 12 -10.70 -14.16 -11.40
C LYS A 12 -11.12 -13.21 -12.50
N PHE A 13 -10.14 -12.61 -13.15
CA PHE A 13 -10.36 -11.82 -14.36
C PHE A 13 -10.71 -12.73 -15.54
N MET A 14 -11.68 -12.29 -16.33
CA MET A 14 -12.15 -12.89 -17.56
C MET A 14 -11.94 -11.85 -18.66
N PHE A 15 -11.29 -12.23 -19.76
CA PHE A 15 -11.02 -11.34 -20.89
C PHE A 15 -11.88 -11.81 -22.08
N LYS A 16 -12.33 -10.89 -22.94
CA LYS A 16 -13.19 -11.23 -24.08
C LYS A 16 -12.48 -12.11 -25.12
N ASP A 17 -11.19 -11.86 -25.34
CA ASP A 17 -10.35 -12.68 -26.21
C ASP A 17 -9.55 -13.70 -25.39
N ASP A 18 -9.03 -14.74 -26.05
CA ASP A 18 -8.04 -15.67 -25.49
C ASP A 18 -6.70 -14.96 -25.30
N ILE A 19 -6.67 -14.08 -24.30
CA ILE A 19 -5.55 -13.24 -23.97
C ILE A 19 -4.54 -14.05 -23.16
N ASN A 20 -3.36 -14.25 -23.73
CA ASN A 20 -2.24 -14.86 -23.02
C ASN A 20 -1.87 -14.08 -21.75
N ARG A 21 -1.40 -14.81 -20.73
CA ARG A 21 -0.96 -14.21 -19.45
C ARG A 21 0.22 -13.24 -19.59
N SER A 22 1.01 -13.39 -20.65
CA SER A 22 2.10 -12.48 -21.01
C SER A 22 1.62 -11.19 -21.67
N SER A 23 0.35 -11.13 -22.07
CA SER A 23 -0.19 -9.95 -22.75
C SER A 23 -0.07 -8.70 -21.88
N TYR A 24 0.08 -7.57 -22.56
CA TYR A 24 0.15 -6.28 -21.91
C TYR A 24 -1.15 -5.97 -21.14
N LEU A 25 -2.33 -6.28 -21.70
CA LEU A 25 -3.61 -6.03 -21.03
C LEU A 25 -3.73 -6.83 -19.72
N TYR A 26 -3.40 -8.12 -19.75
CA TYR A 26 -3.40 -8.95 -18.55
C TYR A 26 -2.49 -8.35 -17.48
N GLN A 27 -1.23 -8.06 -17.82
CA GLN A 27 -0.29 -7.46 -16.88
C GLN A 27 -0.78 -6.11 -16.34
N LYS A 28 -1.38 -5.27 -17.18
CA LYS A 28 -1.91 -3.95 -16.83
C LYS A 28 -3.00 -4.05 -15.76
N VAL A 29 -3.90 -5.03 -15.85
CA VAL A 29 -4.94 -5.26 -14.84
C VAL A 29 -4.34 -5.58 -13.47
N PHE A 30 -3.33 -6.45 -13.39
CA PHE A 30 -2.67 -6.76 -12.12
C PHE A 30 -1.83 -5.59 -11.59
N ARG A 31 -1.15 -4.86 -12.47
CA ARG A 31 -0.40 -3.64 -12.13
C ARG A 31 -1.31 -2.53 -11.60
N SER A 32 -2.57 -2.49 -12.01
CA SER A 32 -3.57 -1.56 -11.47
C SER A 32 -3.88 -1.82 -9.99
N ILE A 33 -3.87 -3.09 -9.58
CA ILE A 33 -4.13 -3.50 -8.20
C ILE A 33 -2.90 -3.21 -7.32
N TYR A 34 -1.74 -3.73 -7.72
CA TYR A 34 -0.55 -3.75 -6.85
C TYR A 34 0.43 -2.60 -7.10
N GLY A 35 0.25 -1.86 -8.18
CA GLY A 35 1.26 -0.93 -8.67
C GLY A 35 2.39 -1.66 -9.39
N TYR A 36 3.37 -0.89 -9.85
CA TYR A 36 4.59 -1.43 -10.44
C TYR A 36 5.72 -0.41 -10.44
N GLN A 37 6.93 -0.94 -10.58
CA GLN A 37 8.13 -0.17 -10.84
C GLN A 37 8.68 -0.54 -12.21
N GLN A 38 9.19 0.45 -12.96
CA GLN A 38 9.77 0.24 -14.27
C GLN A 38 11.01 1.11 -14.44
N ASN A 39 12.14 0.50 -14.79
CA ASN A 39 13.32 1.24 -15.22
C ASN A 39 13.09 1.76 -16.65
N VAL A 40 13.23 3.07 -16.83
CA VAL A 40 13.08 3.74 -18.12
C VAL A 40 14.34 4.53 -18.42
N THR A 41 14.91 4.34 -19.61
CA THR A 41 16.04 5.11 -20.09
C THR A 41 15.53 6.22 -21.00
N LYS A 42 15.79 7.49 -20.67
CA LYS A 42 15.44 8.62 -21.55
C LYS A 42 16.48 8.74 -22.68
N LYS A 43 16.19 9.59 -23.69
CA LYS A 43 17.10 9.88 -24.82
C LYS A 43 18.54 10.26 -24.43
N ASN A 44 18.75 10.73 -23.19
CA ASN A 44 20.06 11.09 -22.65
C ASN A 44 20.79 9.91 -21.97
N ASN A 45 20.35 8.66 -22.17
CA ASN A 45 20.88 7.45 -21.55
C ASN A 45 20.87 7.43 -20.01
N LYS A 46 20.22 8.41 -19.35
CA LYS A 46 20.06 8.38 -17.90
C LYS A 46 18.91 7.44 -17.54
N PRO A 47 19.14 6.41 -16.70
CA PRO A 47 18.08 5.57 -16.19
C PRO A 47 17.26 6.33 -15.15
N TYR A 48 15.95 6.16 -15.18
CA TYR A 48 15.01 6.66 -14.18
C TYR A 48 14.09 5.53 -13.76
N LEU A 49 13.90 5.37 -12.45
CA LEU A 49 12.92 4.44 -11.90
C LEU A 49 11.55 5.10 -11.91
N TYR A 50 10.60 4.48 -12.59
CA TYR A 50 9.23 4.92 -12.65
C TYR A 50 8.37 4.11 -11.69
N ILE A 51 7.77 4.77 -10.71
CA ILE A 51 6.89 4.13 -9.72
C ILE A 51 5.46 4.54 -10.01
N ARG A 52 4.57 3.55 -10.19
CA ARG A 52 3.14 3.75 -10.40
C ARG A 52 2.39 3.08 -9.27
N LYS A 53 1.61 3.87 -8.53
CA LYS A 53 0.75 3.39 -7.47
C LYS A 53 -0.41 2.56 -8.04
N GLY A 54 -0.68 1.42 -7.44
CA GLY A 54 -1.93 0.69 -7.60
C GLY A 54 -2.89 0.99 -6.47
N ILE A 55 -4.05 0.34 -6.51
CA ILE A 55 -5.11 0.47 -5.50
C ILE A 55 -4.63 0.08 -4.09
N LEU A 56 -3.81 -0.97 -4.02
CA LEU A 56 -3.28 -1.50 -2.76
C LEU A 56 -1.98 -0.86 -2.32
N THR A 57 -1.43 0.11 -3.06
CA THR A 57 -0.14 0.72 -2.69
C THR A 57 -0.22 1.42 -1.33
N ASP A 58 -1.35 2.04 -1.02
CA ASP A 58 -1.57 2.75 0.23
C ASP A 58 -2.46 1.95 1.21
N ILE A 59 -2.46 0.60 1.10
CA ILE A 59 -3.20 -0.31 1.99
C ILE A 59 -2.29 -1.49 2.36
N PRO A 60 -2.03 -1.77 3.65
CA PRO A 60 -1.29 -2.96 4.04
C PRO A 60 -2.07 -4.18 3.58
N HIS A 61 -1.38 -5.13 2.95
CA HIS A 61 -2.03 -6.29 2.38
C HIS A 61 -1.10 -7.50 2.36
N TYR A 62 -1.71 -8.67 2.38
CA TYR A 62 -1.03 -9.94 2.18
C TYR A 62 -1.55 -10.65 0.95
N LYS A 63 -0.65 -11.27 0.19
CA LYS A 63 -0.96 -11.93 -1.06
C LYS A 63 -0.76 -13.45 -0.93
N PRO A 64 -1.77 -14.21 -0.47
CA PRO A 64 -1.65 -15.66 -0.31
C PRO A 64 -1.55 -16.40 -1.65
N GLY A 65 -1.92 -15.75 -2.76
CA GLY A 65 -1.84 -16.32 -4.09
C GLY A 65 -1.95 -15.27 -5.20
N ARG A 66 -1.86 -15.69 -6.46
CA ARG A 66 -1.85 -14.75 -7.61
C ARG A 66 -3.11 -13.90 -7.72
N ASN A 67 -4.24 -14.50 -7.35
CA ASN A 67 -5.60 -14.06 -7.62
C ASN A 67 -6.38 -13.87 -6.30
N ALA A 68 -5.65 -13.53 -5.24
CA ALA A 68 -6.25 -13.33 -3.94
C ALA A 68 -5.44 -12.32 -3.13
N VAL A 69 -6.12 -11.60 -2.25
CA VAL A 69 -5.52 -10.63 -1.34
C VAL A 69 -6.25 -10.67 -0.01
N ILE A 70 -5.51 -10.44 1.07
CA ILE A 70 -6.04 -10.23 2.40
C ILE A 70 -5.70 -8.79 2.81
N ILE A 71 -6.70 -8.05 3.29
CA ILE A 71 -6.60 -6.63 3.66
C ILE A 71 -7.29 -6.37 5.01
N PRO A 72 -7.02 -5.23 5.66
CA PRO A 72 -7.81 -4.76 6.79
C PRO A 72 -9.28 -4.56 6.39
N LYS A 73 -10.18 -4.73 7.36
CA LYS A 73 -11.60 -4.48 7.18
C LYS A 73 -11.89 -3.00 6.91
N GLY A 74 -12.92 -2.73 6.11
CA GLY A 74 -13.33 -1.39 5.71
C GLY A 74 -12.63 -0.86 4.46
N TYR A 75 -11.70 -1.61 3.87
CA TYR A 75 -10.95 -1.22 2.66
C TYR A 75 -11.34 -2.03 1.41
N GLU A 76 -12.25 -3.00 1.53
CA GLU A 76 -12.71 -3.85 0.44
C GLU A 76 -13.33 -3.07 -0.72
N ASN A 77 -14.05 -1.98 -0.40
CA ASN A 77 -14.71 -1.14 -1.41
C ASN A 77 -13.73 -0.56 -2.41
N LYS A 78 -12.48 -0.22 -2.01
CA LYS A 78 -11.47 0.29 -2.95
C LYS A 78 -11.15 -0.71 -4.08
N ILE A 79 -11.15 -2.01 -3.77
CA ILE A 79 -10.90 -3.06 -4.76
C ILE A 79 -12.17 -3.36 -5.56
N ILE A 80 -13.32 -3.41 -4.89
CA ILE A 80 -14.63 -3.65 -5.51
C ILE A 80 -14.97 -2.54 -6.51
N ASP A 81 -14.67 -1.29 -6.18
CA ASP A 81 -14.88 -0.13 -7.05
C ASP A 81 -14.02 -0.25 -8.31
N TYR A 82 -12.77 -0.70 -8.17
CA TYR A 82 -11.92 -1.00 -9.33
C TYR A 82 -12.47 -2.15 -10.17
N PHE A 83 -12.92 -3.23 -9.54
CA PHE A 83 -13.54 -4.36 -10.23
C PHE A 83 -14.78 -3.94 -11.04
N SER A 84 -15.52 -2.97 -10.52
CA SER A 84 -16.72 -2.42 -11.16
C SER A 84 -16.40 -1.42 -12.27
N THR A 85 -15.46 -0.50 -12.03
CA THR A 85 -15.24 0.69 -12.89
C THR A 85 -13.98 0.62 -13.76
N GLY A 86 -12.99 -0.16 -13.35
CA GLY A 86 -11.64 -0.17 -13.92
C GLY A 86 -10.79 1.05 -13.56
N ILE A 87 -11.32 2.02 -12.82
CA ILE A 87 -10.60 3.25 -12.44
C ILE A 87 -9.50 2.89 -11.43
N ASN A 88 -8.27 3.34 -11.69
CA ASN A 88 -7.12 3.05 -10.83
C ASN A 88 -6.04 4.15 -10.96
N PRO A 89 -5.13 4.27 -9.97
CA PRO A 89 -4.07 5.29 -10.02
C PRO A 89 -2.95 4.99 -11.03
N ALA A 90 -2.76 3.72 -11.42
CA ALA A 90 -1.64 3.30 -12.26
C ALA A 90 -1.85 3.67 -13.74
N HIS A 91 -3.10 3.69 -14.18
CA HIS A 91 -3.45 3.82 -15.58
C HIS A 91 -4.71 4.68 -15.78
N ASN A 92 -4.60 5.68 -16.66
CA ASN A 92 -5.74 6.47 -17.11
C ASN A 92 -6.56 5.67 -18.13
N TRP A 93 -7.55 4.93 -17.65
CA TRP A 93 -8.52 4.28 -18.54
C TRP A 93 -9.71 5.22 -18.76
N LYS A 94 -10.16 5.35 -20.02
CA LYS A 94 -11.36 6.13 -20.35
C LYS A 94 -12.65 5.39 -19.96
N SER A 95 -12.59 4.07 -19.89
CA SER A 95 -13.69 3.18 -19.51
C SER A 95 -13.12 1.87 -18.93
N LYS A 96 -13.96 1.09 -18.24
CA LYS A 96 -13.65 -0.31 -17.91
C LYS A 96 -13.21 -1.01 -19.20
N GLY A 97 -11.99 -1.58 -19.21
CA GLY A 97 -11.46 -2.26 -20.39
C GLY A 97 -12.27 -3.50 -20.76
N ASP A 98 -11.86 -4.23 -21.80
CA ASP A 98 -12.50 -5.49 -22.22
C ASP A 98 -12.17 -6.68 -21.31
N TRP A 99 -12.48 -6.51 -20.03
CA TRP A 99 -12.38 -7.54 -19.02
C TRP A 99 -13.53 -7.44 -18.03
N ASP A 100 -13.88 -8.59 -17.47
CA ASP A 100 -14.81 -8.72 -16.36
C ASP A 100 -14.15 -9.49 -15.23
N VAL A 101 -14.75 -9.49 -14.04
CA VAL A 101 -14.16 -10.11 -12.87
C VAL A 101 -15.22 -10.81 -12.03
N LYS A 102 -14.97 -12.09 -11.75
CA LYS A 102 -15.70 -12.82 -10.71
C LYS A 102 -14.90 -12.75 -9.43
N TYR A 103 -15.52 -12.39 -8.32
CA TYR A 103 -14.84 -12.34 -7.03
C TYR A 103 -15.74 -12.78 -5.88
N THR A 104 -15.11 -13.21 -4.79
CA THR A 104 -15.74 -13.39 -3.48
C THR A 104 -15.07 -12.49 -2.47
N VAL A 105 -15.82 -12.14 -1.42
CA VAL A 105 -15.35 -11.35 -0.29
C VAL A 105 -15.75 -12.10 0.96
N ASP A 106 -14.76 -12.61 1.68
CA ASP A 106 -14.95 -13.47 2.84
C ASP A 106 -14.24 -12.84 4.05
N GLU A 107 -14.88 -12.86 5.22
CA GLU A 107 -14.21 -12.48 6.48
C GLU A 107 -13.41 -13.68 6.99
N ILE A 108 -12.13 -13.49 7.29
CA ILE A 108 -11.24 -14.53 7.80
C ILE A 108 -10.51 -14.06 9.05
N ASP A 109 -10.08 -15.01 9.87
CA ASP A 109 -9.24 -14.76 11.04
C ASP A 109 -7.76 -14.95 10.69
N LEU A 110 -6.96 -13.90 10.86
CA LEU A 110 -5.51 -13.95 10.74
C LEU A 110 -4.83 -13.94 12.10
N ASP A 111 -3.74 -14.70 12.25
CA ASP A 111 -2.88 -14.62 13.43
C ASP A 111 -2.21 -13.24 13.55
N SER A 112 -2.18 -12.70 14.77
CA SER A 112 -1.54 -11.41 15.06
C SER A 112 -0.08 -11.36 14.57
N SER A 113 0.67 -12.46 14.69
CA SER A 113 2.05 -12.56 14.20
C SER A 113 2.18 -12.32 12.68
N ASN A 114 1.21 -12.78 11.88
CA ASN A 114 1.18 -12.51 10.45
C ASN A 114 0.91 -11.03 10.19
N ILE A 115 -0.05 -10.44 10.91
CA ILE A 115 -0.40 -9.02 10.76
C ILE A 115 0.75 -8.11 11.20
N ILE A 116 1.44 -8.43 12.30
CA ILE A 116 2.66 -7.72 12.73
C ILE A 116 3.66 -7.66 11.58
N LYS A 117 3.98 -8.82 10.99
CA LYS A 117 4.93 -8.89 9.88
C LYS A 117 4.47 -8.06 8.69
N ILE A 118 3.19 -8.15 8.31
CA ILE A 118 2.62 -7.37 7.19
C ILE A 118 2.71 -5.87 7.47
N MET A 119 2.39 -5.43 8.69
CA MET A 119 2.42 -4.03 9.09
C MET A 119 3.85 -3.48 9.15
N GLU A 120 4.78 -4.25 9.69
CA GLU A 120 6.21 -3.92 9.64
C GLU A 120 6.67 -3.78 8.19
N ASP A 121 6.47 -4.80 7.35
CA ASP A 121 6.86 -4.78 5.94
C ASP A 121 6.22 -3.59 5.20
N TYR A 122 4.95 -3.30 5.47
CA TYR A 122 4.26 -2.15 4.89
C TYR A 122 4.92 -0.83 5.28
N ILE A 123 5.18 -0.60 6.57
CA ILE A 123 5.82 0.62 7.08
C ILE A 123 7.25 0.78 6.55
N TYR A 124 8.08 -0.27 6.60
CA TYR A 124 9.47 -0.20 6.13
C TYR A 124 9.59 0.00 4.62
N ASN A 125 8.59 -0.40 3.86
CA ASN A 125 8.57 -0.23 2.40
C ASN A 125 7.78 1.00 1.93
N TYR A 126 7.03 1.68 2.80
CA TYR A 126 6.23 2.84 2.43
C TYR A 126 7.12 4.04 2.08
N LYS A 127 7.20 4.35 0.78
CA LYS A 127 8.08 5.40 0.24
C LYS A 127 7.45 6.79 0.32
N ILE A 128 8.27 7.76 0.67
CA ILE A 128 7.94 9.19 0.72
C ILE A 128 9.10 10.03 0.20
N ILE A 129 8.84 11.32 -0.05
CA ILE A 129 9.87 12.31 -0.37
C ILE A 129 10.23 13.03 0.92
N ASN A 130 11.51 13.05 1.28
CA ASN A 130 12.00 13.77 2.45
C ASN A 130 12.24 15.26 2.18
N LEU A 131 12.66 15.99 3.21
CA LEU A 131 13.01 17.42 3.13
C LEU A 131 14.04 17.76 2.06
N ASN A 132 14.94 16.82 1.74
CA ASN A 132 15.99 16.99 0.76
C ASN A 132 15.54 16.61 -0.66
N ASN A 133 14.24 16.43 -0.89
CA ASN A 133 13.65 15.95 -2.14
C ASN A 133 14.20 14.59 -2.60
N LYS A 134 14.63 13.75 -1.65
CA LYS A 134 15.09 12.38 -1.91
C LYS A 134 14.03 11.39 -1.46
N GLU A 135 13.91 10.29 -2.20
CA GLU A 135 13.05 9.18 -1.80
C GLU A 135 13.65 8.47 -0.57
N THR A 136 12.82 8.23 0.43
CA THR A 136 13.15 7.45 1.63
C THR A 136 11.94 6.62 2.06
N ASN A 137 12.09 5.74 3.05
CA ASN A 137 10.93 5.12 3.69
C ASN A 137 10.44 5.96 4.87
N ILE A 138 9.14 5.84 5.19
CA ILE A 138 8.50 6.63 6.25
C ILE A 138 9.12 6.38 7.62
N TYR A 139 9.55 5.14 7.92
CA TYR A 139 10.15 4.81 9.21
C TYR A 139 11.46 5.55 9.44
N ASP A 140 12.36 5.52 8.46
CA ASP A 140 13.67 6.17 8.51
C ASP A 140 13.53 7.69 8.55
N GLU A 141 12.55 8.25 7.84
CA GLU A 141 12.29 9.69 7.90
C GLU A 141 11.79 10.12 9.27
N LEU A 142 10.83 9.39 9.86
CA LEU A 142 10.34 9.69 11.21
C LEU A 142 11.48 9.65 12.22
N LYS A 143 12.30 8.60 12.15
CA LYS A 143 13.48 8.44 12.99
C LYS A 143 14.48 9.59 12.80
N TYR A 144 14.76 9.96 11.55
CA TYR A 144 15.66 11.07 11.24
C TYR A 144 15.15 12.41 11.82
N ILE A 145 13.86 12.69 11.67
CA ILE A 145 13.22 13.91 12.20
C ILE A 145 13.31 13.96 13.73
N THR A 146 13.03 12.85 14.42
CA THR A 146 13.05 12.80 15.89
C THR A 146 14.48 12.91 16.43
N GLU A 147 15.42 12.13 15.90
CA GLU A 147 16.82 12.12 16.34
C GLU A 147 17.54 13.47 16.10
N ASN A 148 17.22 14.16 15.00
CA ASN A 148 17.87 15.42 14.63
C ASN A 148 17.07 16.66 15.03
N ASN A 149 15.92 16.49 15.70
CA ASN A 149 15.05 17.58 16.12
C ASN A 149 14.72 18.57 14.99
N ILE A 150 14.21 18.04 13.87
CA ILE A 150 13.89 18.86 12.70
C ILE A 150 12.50 19.49 12.83
N TYR A 151 12.39 20.79 12.52
CA TYR A 151 11.17 21.58 12.69
C TYR A 151 10.73 22.31 11.41
N ASP A 152 10.47 21.57 10.34
CA ASP A 152 9.78 22.13 9.17
C ASP A 152 8.27 21.86 9.24
N LYS A 153 7.49 22.88 9.60
CA LYS A 153 6.04 22.72 9.88
C LYS A 153 5.26 22.09 8.72
N ASN A 154 5.57 22.45 7.48
CA ASN A 154 4.85 21.95 6.31
C ASN A 154 5.14 20.47 6.09
N HIS A 155 6.40 20.09 6.18
CA HIS A 155 6.83 18.70 6.08
C HIS A 155 6.27 17.86 7.22
N LEU A 156 6.38 18.32 8.47
CA LEU A 156 5.80 17.61 9.63
C LEU A 156 4.30 17.40 9.47
N THR A 157 3.56 18.41 9.00
CA THR A 157 2.12 18.28 8.71
C THR A 157 1.84 17.22 7.65
N ASN A 158 2.63 17.19 6.56
CA ASN A 158 2.47 16.20 5.50
C ASN A 158 2.78 14.78 5.99
N ILE A 159 3.88 14.61 6.72
CA ILE A 159 4.28 13.35 7.33
C ILE A 159 3.23 12.86 8.33
N SER A 160 2.73 13.74 9.20
CA SER A 160 1.68 13.43 10.17
C SER A 160 0.43 12.88 9.48
N LYS A 161 -0.04 13.52 8.40
CA LYS A 161 -1.20 13.02 7.63
C LYS A 161 -0.98 11.64 7.05
N ILE A 162 0.23 11.36 6.54
CA ILE A 162 0.59 10.04 6.01
C ILE A 162 0.56 9.01 7.13
N VAL A 163 1.21 9.29 8.27
CA VAL A 163 1.25 8.35 9.40
C VAL A 163 -0.13 8.15 10.02
N GLU A 164 -0.95 9.19 10.12
CA GLU A 164 -2.34 9.10 10.56
C GLU A 164 -3.14 8.10 9.73
N ASN A 165 -2.97 8.08 8.41
CA ASN A 165 -3.60 7.08 7.56
C ASN A 165 -3.13 5.65 7.88
N ILE A 166 -1.86 5.48 8.26
CA ILE A 166 -1.28 4.17 8.61
C ILE A 166 -1.78 3.69 9.97
N ILE A 167 -1.70 4.53 11.00
CA ILE A 167 -2.09 4.12 12.37
C ILE A 167 -3.60 3.94 12.51
N ASN A 168 -4.38 4.48 11.57
CA ASN A 168 -5.83 4.33 11.55
C ASN A 168 -6.30 2.98 11.02
N PHE A 169 -5.43 2.18 10.37
CA PHE A 169 -5.76 0.80 10.01
C PHE A 169 -6.09 -0.02 11.26
N GLU A 170 -7.17 -0.80 11.20
CA GLU A 170 -7.56 -1.72 12.28
C GLU A 170 -6.41 -2.65 12.65
N TRP A 171 -5.72 -3.20 11.64
CA TRP A 171 -4.52 -4.00 11.85
C TRP A 171 -3.47 -3.32 12.73
N PHE A 172 -3.14 -2.05 12.46
CA PHE A 172 -2.15 -1.34 13.29
C PHE A 172 -2.61 -1.22 14.74
N LYS A 173 -3.89 -0.85 14.95
CA LYS A 173 -4.46 -0.65 16.29
C LYS A 173 -4.42 -1.92 17.12
N GLU A 174 -4.72 -3.06 16.51
CA GLU A 174 -4.76 -4.36 17.16
C GLU A 174 -3.36 -4.88 17.53
N VAL A 175 -2.35 -4.70 16.66
CA VAL A 175 -1.04 -5.34 16.86
C VAL A 175 0.08 -4.42 17.33
N LYS A 176 -0.13 -3.10 17.43
CA LYS A 176 0.96 -2.15 17.74
C LYS A 176 1.71 -2.50 19.02
N GLU A 177 1.02 -2.93 20.07
CA GLU A 177 1.61 -3.22 21.39
C GLU A 177 2.36 -4.57 21.40
N GLU A 178 2.18 -5.41 20.37
CA GLU A 178 2.82 -6.72 20.25
C GLU A 178 4.17 -6.65 19.51
N SER A 179 4.56 -5.51 18.93
CA SER A 179 5.83 -5.33 18.21
C SER A 179 6.59 -4.08 18.64
N GLU A 180 7.82 -4.28 19.12
CA GLU A 180 8.73 -3.17 19.45
C GLU A 180 8.93 -2.18 18.30
N LYS A 181 8.93 -2.66 17.05
CA LYS A 181 9.11 -1.80 15.88
C LYS A 181 7.88 -0.92 15.65
N LEU A 182 6.68 -1.47 15.82
CA LEU A 182 5.44 -0.72 15.69
C LEU A 182 5.27 0.29 16.83
N ILE A 183 5.65 -0.08 18.07
CA ILE A 183 5.72 0.84 19.21
C ILE A 183 6.68 2.00 18.91
N LYS A 184 7.91 1.71 18.45
CA LYS A 184 8.89 2.74 18.10
C LYS A 184 8.40 3.67 16.99
N PHE A 185 7.78 3.11 15.95
CA PHE A 185 7.16 3.89 14.88
C PHE A 185 6.07 4.83 15.41
N TYR A 186 5.18 4.33 16.28
CA TYR A 186 4.12 5.13 16.88
C TYR A 186 4.65 6.24 17.79
N ASN A 187 5.65 5.93 18.62
CA ASN A 187 6.27 6.91 19.52
C ASN A 187 6.96 8.04 18.74
N ASN A 188 7.72 7.70 17.69
CA ASN A 188 8.32 8.71 16.81
C ASN A 188 7.25 9.65 16.21
N TYR A 189 6.10 9.10 15.84
CA TYR A 189 4.98 9.89 15.35
C TYR A 189 4.37 10.80 16.43
N LEU A 190 4.17 10.30 17.65
CA LEU A 190 3.67 11.12 18.76
C LEU A 190 4.60 12.30 19.06
N GLU A 191 5.92 12.08 19.02
CA GLU A 191 6.91 13.14 19.17
C GLU A 191 6.77 14.22 18.08
N ILE A 192 6.57 13.81 16.82
CA ILE A 192 6.34 14.75 15.73
C ILE A 192 5.03 15.49 15.89
N LYS A 193 3.95 14.80 16.27
CA LYS A 193 2.62 15.39 16.43
C LYS A 193 2.60 16.48 17.49
N ASN A 194 3.37 16.33 18.56
CA ASN A 194 3.51 17.33 19.61
C ASN A 194 4.27 18.59 19.15
N LYS A 195 4.95 18.55 17.98
CA LYS A 195 5.75 19.64 17.42
C LYS A 195 5.03 20.44 16.32
N ILE A 196 3.84 20.01 15.89
CA ILE A 196 3.03 20.66 14.83
C ILE A 196 2.12 21.74 15.43
#